data_AF-A0AAN9FAT3-F1
#
_entry.id   AF-A0AAN9FAT3-F1
#
_cell.length_a   1.000
_cell.length_b   1.000
_cell.length_c   1.000
_cell.angle_alpha   90.00
_cell.angle_beta   90.00
_cell.angle_gamma   90.00
#
_symmetry.space_group_name_H-M   'P 1'
#
loop_
_entity.id
_entity.type
_entity.pdbx_description
1 polymer ?
#
loop_
_entity_poly.entity_id
_entity_poly.type
_entity_poly.pdbx_seq_one_letter_code
_entity_poly.pdbx_strand_id
1 'polypeptide(L)'
;MAATSSGNHPSSSLSPANFNHDFSFSFSPDYHPPTIISLTPDQLNHCSQALSFFKDKLLRNPHSILQDFAHLQANRITPSEMRRRCTVAIDSVNLNKNRYTDVLPCIYSFFFFKKKLLSAV
;
A
#
# COMPACT_ATOMS: atom_id res chain seq x y z
N MET A 1 -61.72 21.31 28.48
CA MET A 1 -60.55 20.50 28.91
C MET A 1 -59.29 21.27 28.55
N ALA A 2 -58.49 21.61 29.57
CA ALA A 2 -57.14 22.20 29.51
C ALA A 2 -56.12 21.10 29.10
N ALA A 3 -54.83 21.32 28.79
CA ALA A 3 -53.91 22.40 29.13
C ALA A 3 -52.72 22.47 28.15
N THR A 4 -52.07 23.64 28.12
CA THR A 4 -50.72 23.91 27.62
C THR A 4 -49.65 23.30 28.54
N SER A 5 -48.51 22.84 28.00
CA SER A 5 -47.25 22.83 28.76
C SER A 5 -46.02 22.98 27.85
N SER A 6 -45.31 24.08 28.06
CA SER A 6 -43.93 24.40 27.73
C SER A 6 -42.90 23.45 28.35
N GLY A 7 -41.76 23.23 27.69
CA GLY A 7 -40.56 22.71 28.36
C GLY A 7 -39.37 22.34 27.47
N ASN A 8 -38.36 23.21 27.49
CA ASN A 8 -36.91 22.98 27.44
C ASN A 8 -36.19 22.42 26.19
N HIS A 9 -35.47 23.34 25.54
CA HIS A 9 -34.20 23.13 24.85
C HIS A 9 -33.15 22.48 25.77
N PRO A 10 -32.37 21.50 25.28
CA PRO A 10 -31.00 21.32 25.70
C PRO A 10 -30.08 22.02 24.69
N SER A 11 -29.53 23.16 25.09
CA SER A 11 -28.28 23.66 24.53
C SER A 11 -27.16 22.78 25.08
N SER A 12 -26.71 21.79 24.31
CA SER A 12 -25.47 21.07 24.58
C SER A 12 -24.43 21.47 23.53
N SER A 13 -23.52 22.33 23.99
CA SER A 13 -22.27 22.69 23.37
C SER A 13 -21.58 21.48 22.72
N LEU A 14 -21.37 21.53 21.40
CA LEU A 14 -20.49 20.62 20.69
C LEU A 14 -19.04 20.97 21.07
N SER A 15 -18.55 20.38 22.14
CA SER A 15 -17.11 20.32 22.42
C SER A 15 -16.43 19.55 21.29
N PRO A 16 -15.22 19.96 20.84
CA PRO A 16 -14.54 19.26 19.77
C PRO A 16 -14.24 17.83 20.23
N ALA A 17 -14.69 16.85 19.43
CA ALA A 17 -14.37 15.45 19.64
C ALA A 17 -12.85 15.29 19.64
N ASN A 18 -12.31 14.99 20.81
CA ASN A 18 -10.91 14.64 20.98
C ASN A 18 -10.69 13.32 20.22
N PHE A 19 -10.00 13.40 19.08
CA PHE A 19 -9.68 12.24 18.24
C PHE A 19 -8.64 11.35 18.94
N ASN A 20 -9.06 10.64 19.98
CA ASN A 20 -8.33 9.47 20.46
C ASN A 20 -8.66 8.32 19.50
N HIS A 21 -7.91 8.23 18.41
CA HIS A 21 -8.00 7.10 17.49
C HIS A 21 -7.33 5.88 18.11
N ASP A 22 -8.11 5.14 18.88
CA ASP A 22 -7.80 3.75 19.22
C ASP A 22 -8.17 2.87 18.02
N PHE A 23 -7.31 2.86 17.00
CA PHE A 23 -7.42 1.94 15.86
C PHE A 23 -6.73 0.62 16.21
N SER A 24 -7.43 -0.26 16.91
CA SER A 24 -6.98 -1.64 17.14
C SER A 24 -7.24 -2.51 15.91
N PHE A 25 -6.37 -2.41 14.90
CA PHE A 25 -6.29 -3.41 13.83
C PHE A 25 -5.36 -4.55 14.31
N SER A 26 -5.92 -5.58 14.95
CA SER A 26 -5.13 -6.73 15.40
C SER A 26 -4.81 -7.67 14.24
N PHE A 27 -3.63 -7.53 13.66
CA PHE A 27 -3.02 -8.60 12.86
C PHE A 27 -1.58 -8.82 13.35
N SER A 28 -1.31 -10.06 13.78
CA SER A 28 -0.02 -10.65 14.19
C SER A 28 0.40 -10.52 15.67
N PRO A 29 1.03 -11.55 16.27
CA PRO A 29 1.55 -11.54 17.65
C PRO A 29 2.69 -10.55 17.92
N ASP A 30 3.29 -9.99 16.86
CA ASP A 30 4.40 -9.02 16.93
C ASP A 30 3.91 -7.56 16.83
N TYR A 31 2.66 -7.30 17.23
CA TYR A 31 2.06 -5.97 17.13
C TYR A 31 2.73 -4.98 18.10
N HIS A 32 3.80 -4.34 17.63
CA HIS A 32 4.27 -3.11 18.23
C HIS A 32 3.22 -2.02 17.99
N PRO A 33 2.81 -1.26 19.01
CA PRO A 33 1.89 -0.13 18.81
C PRO A 33 2.46 0.76 17.70
N PRO A 34 1.61 1.34 16.82
CA PRO A 34 2.07 2.13 15.70
C PRO A 34 3.05 3.17 16.23
N THR A 35 4.31 3.03 15.86
CA THR A 35 5.35 3.92 16.33
C THR A 35 5.00 5.29 15.80
N ILE A 36 4.70 6.23 16.70
CA ILE A 36 4.43 7.61 16.30
C ILE A 36 5.72 8.13 15.68
N ILE A 37 5.68 8.35 14.37
CA ILE A 37 6.81 8.88 13.62
C ILE A 37 6.82 10.39 13.85
N SER A 38 7.80 10.88 14.61
CA SER A 38 8.05 12.32 14.73
C SER A 38 8.59 12.86 13.42
N LEU A 39 7.76 13.57 12.67
CA LEU A 39 8.15 14.21 11.41
C LEU A 39 8.79 15.58 11.66
N THR A 40 9.79 15.93 10.86
CA THR A 40 10.25 17.32 10.79
C THR A 40 9.15 18.20 10.17
N PRO A 41 9.16 19.52 10.41
CA PRO A 41 8.19 20.43 9.79
C PRO A 41 8.15 20.29 8.26
N ASP A 42 9.32 20.14 7.62
CA ASP A 42 9.43 19.97 6.17
C ASP A 42 8.81 18.65 5.69
N GLN A 43 9.04 17.55 6.40
CA GLN A 43 8.42 16.26 6.08
C GLN A 43 6.90 16.33 6.21
N LEU A 44 6.40 16.95 7.28
CA LEU A 44 4.97 17.14 7.50
C LEU A 44 4.34 17.97 6.38
N ASN A 45 5.02 19.03 5.93
CA ASN A 45 4.59 19.85 4.80
C ASN A 45 4.50 19.04 3.51
N HIS A 46 5.55 18.27 3.17
CA HIS A 46 5.53 17.41 1.98
C HIS A 46 4.44 16.33 2.05
N CYS A 47 4.26 15.68 3.20
CA CYS A 47 3.19 14.70 3.39
C CYS A 47 1.80 15.34 3.20
N SER A 48 1.59 16.53 3.75
CA SER A 48 0.32 17.25 3.64
C SER A 48 0.01 17.66 2.19
N GLN A 49 1.02 18.18 1.48
CA GLN A 49 0.89 18.54 0.07
C GLN A 49 0.60 17.32 -0.81
N ALA A 50 1.36 16.23 -0.62
CA ALA A 50 1.14 14.98 -1.35
C ALA A 50 -0.27 14.43 -1.10
N LEU A 51 -0.73 14.45 0.15
CA LEU A 51 -2.08 13.98 0.50
C LEU A 51 -3.17 14.80 -0.19
N SER A 52 -3.05 16.14 -0.20
CA SER A 52 -4.01 17.00 -0.90
C SER A 52 -4.03 16.69 -2.39
N PHE A 53 -2.85 16.57 -3.02
CA PHE A 53 -2.72 16.22 -4.42
C PHE A 53 -3.39 14.88 -4.76
N PHE A 54 -3.13 13.83 -3.98
CA PHE A 54 -3.74 12.52 -4.23
C PHE A 54 -5.25 12.54 -4.01
N LYS A 55 -5.75 13.24 -2.99
CA LYS A 55 -7.20 13.41 -2.77
C LYS A 55 -7.87 14.12 -3.94
N ASP A 56 -7.28 15.22 -4.42
CA ASP A 56 -7.83 15.94 -5.56
C ASP A 56 -7.77 15.10 -6.84
N LYS A 57 -6.68 14.36 -7.08
CA LYS A 57 -6.57 13.44 -8.23
C LYS A 57 -7.65 12.36 -8.19
N LEU A 58 -7.91 11.77 -7.02
CA LEU A 58 -8.93 10.74 -6.82
C LEU A 58 -10.35 11.28 -7.01
N LEU A 59 -10.67 12.44 -6.42
CA LEU A 59 -12.03 12.97 -6.39
C LEU A 59 -12.40 13.75 -7.65
N ARG A 60 -11.47 14.54 -8.19
CA ARG A 60 -11.73 15.47 -9.29
C ARG A 60 -11.29 14.97 -10.65
N ASN A 61 -10.33 14.04 -10.70
CA ASN A 61 -9.80 13.53 -11.97
C ASN A 61 -9.50 12.01 -11.94
N PRO A 62 -10.49 11.16 -11.67
CA PRO A 62 -10.29 9.71 -11.61
C PRO A 62 -9.84 9.12 -12.95
N HIS A 63 -10.19 9.75 -14.08
CA HIS A 63 -9.77 9.32 -15.41
C HIS A 63 -8.25 9.40 -15.61
N SER A 64 -7.57 10.36 -14.97
CA SER A 64 -6.10 10.43 -15.02
C SER A 64 -5.45 9.16 -14.47
N ILE A 65 -6.03 8.51 -13.46
CA ILE A 65 -5.51 7.26 -12.90
C ILE A 65 -5.67 6.11 -13.90
N LEU A 66 -6.81 6.05 -14.60
CA LEU A 66 -7.04 5.06 -15.66
C LEU A 66 -6.08 5.28 -16.84
N GLN A 67 -5.81 6.53 -17.20
CA GLN A 67 -4.85 6.87 -18.23
C GLN A 67 -3.42 6.47 -17.83
N ASP A 68 -3.01 6.77 -16.60
CA ASP A 68 -1.71 6.35 -16.06
C ASP A 68 -1.59 4.82 -16.08
N PHE A 69 -2.65 4.12 -15.68
CA PHE A 69 -2.67 2.66 -15.70
C PHE A 69 -2.63 2.10 -17.13
N ALA A 70 -3.36 2.68 -18.07
CA ALA A 70 -3.31 2.30 -19.47
C ALA A 70 -1.90 2.50 -20.06
N HIS A 71 -1.23 3.60 -19.70
CA HIS A 71 0.16 3.85 -20.10
C HIS A 71 1.12 2.82 -19.48
N LEU A 72 0.96 2.45 -18.20
CA LEU A 72 1.74 1.37 -17.58
C LEU A 72 1.53 0.02 -18.27
N GLN A 73 0.29 -0.31 -18.62
CA GLN A 73 -0.03 -1.55 -19.32
C GLN A 73 0.50 -1.58 -20.75
N ALA A 74 0.48 -0.45 -21.46
CA ALA A 74 1.08 -0.33 -22.79
C ALA A 74 2.60 -0.55 -22.76
N ASN A 75 3.26 -0.21 -21.63
CA ASN A 75 4.69 -0.39 -21.42
C ASN A 75 5.05 -1.69 -20.68
N ARG A 76 4.13 -2.66 -20.61
CA ARG A 76 4.37 -3.93 -19.94
C ARG A 76 5.50 -4.69 -20.62
N ILE A 77 6.30 -5.39 -19.81
CA ILE A 77 7.38 -6.26 -20.29
C ILE A 77 6.80 -7.27 -21.27
N THR A 78 7.38 -7.32 -22.48
CA THR A 78 7.00 -8.28 -23.51
C THR A 78 7.59 -9.66 -23.23
N PRO A 79 7.03 -10.75 -23.80
CA PRO A 79 7.62 -12.08 -23.65
C PRO A 79 9.07 -12.19 -24.13
N SER A 80 9.45 -11.44 -25.17
CA SER A 80 10.83 -11.39 -25.66
C SER A 80 11.77 -10.71 -24.65
N GLU A 81 11.33 -9.60 -24.04
CA GLU A 81 12.12 -8.93 -23.00
C GLU A 81 12.20 -9.76 -21.72
N MET A 82 11.13 -10.46 -21.36
CA MET A 82 11.13 -11.43 -20.25
C MET A 82 12.15 -12.54 -20.50
N ARG A 83 12.22 -13.09 -21.72
CA ARG A 83 13.23 -14.10 -22.09
C ARG A 83 14.66 -13.60 -21.91
N ARG A 84 14.90 -12.32 -22.22
CA ARG A 84 16.20 -11.67 -22.05
C ARG A 84 16.54 -11.37 -20.58
N ARG A 85 15.55 -10.97 -19.77
CA ARG A 85 15.75 -10.50 -18.40
C ARG A 85 15.58 -11.57 -17.33
N CYS A 86 14.99 -12.71 -17.62
CA CYS A 86 14.67 -13.76 -16.66
C CYS A 86 15.39 -15.08 -16.98
N THR A 87 16.61 -15.01 -17.55
CA THR A 87 17.37 -16.17 -18.04
C THR A 87 17.53 -17.28 -17.00
N VAL A 88 17.83 -16.92 -15.75
CA VAL A 88 17.96 -17.88 -14.64
C VAL A 88 16.64 -18.57 -14.32
N ALA A 89 15.52 -17.83 -14.31
CA ALA A 89 14.20 -18.38 -14.03
C ALA A 89 13.67 -19.28 -15.17
N ILE A 90 14.06 -18.97 -16.41
CA ILE A 90 13.66 -19.69 -17.63
C ILE A 90 14.54 -20.92 -17.90
N ASP A 91 15.69 -21.03 -17.24
CA ASP A 91 16.55 -22.21 -17.35
C ASP A 91 15.77 -23.49 -17.02
N SER A 92 15.97 -24.53 -17.83
CA SER A 92 15.33 -25.84 -17.68
C SER A 92 15.38 -26.41 -16.25
N VAL A 93 16.47 -26.16 -15.51
CA VAL A 93 16.63 -26.66 -14.13
C VAL A 93 15.84 -25.85 -13.09
N ASN A 94 15.29 -24.70 -13.49
CA ASN A 94 14.55 -23.76 -12.66
C ASN A 94 13.10 -23.57 -13.10
N LEU A 95 12.71 -23.98 -14.31
CA LEU A 95 11.34 -23.81 -14.82
C LEU A 95 10.28 -24.35 -13.86
N ASN A 96 10.50 -25.56 -13.33
CA ASN A 96 9.58 -26.22 -12.40
C ASN A 96 9.54 -25.60 -10.99
N LYS A 97 10.41 -24.62 -10.69
CA LYS A 97 10.45 -23.88 -9.42
C LYS A 97 9.53 -22.66 -9.43
N ASN A 98 8.97 -22.29 -10.59
CA ASN A 98 8.05 -21.17 -10.73
C ASN A 98 6.61 -21.67 -10.82
N ARG A 99 5.71 -21.10 -10.00
CA ARG A 99 4.28 -21.44 -10.04
C ARG A 99 3.61 -20.96 -11.33
N TYR A 100 4.06 -19.83 -11.89
CA TYR A 100 3.52 -19.23 -13.10
C TYR A 100 4.65 -19.01 -14.11
N THR A 101 4.37 -19.24 -15.38
CA THR A 101 5.36 -19.12 -16.47
C THR A 101 5.54 -17.69 -16.96
N ASP A 102 4.58 -16.81 -16.68
CA ASP A 102 4.54 -15.41 -17.07
C ASP A 102 4.83 -14.44 -15.90
N VAL A 103 5.15 -14.99 -14.73
CA VAL A 103 5.55 -14.22 -13.54
C VAL A 103 6.90 -14.75 -13.08
N LEU A 104 7.96 -14.19 -13.66
CA LEU A 104 9.33 -14.64 -13.43
C LEU A 104 10.21 -13.52 -12.85
N PRO A 105 11.04 -13.82 -11.84
CA PRO A 105 11.97 -12.84 -11.29
C PRO A 105 13.03 -12.42 -12.33
N CYS A 106 13.23 -11.11 -12.45
CA CYS A 106 14.26 -10.51 -13.30
C CYS A 106 15.65 -10.66 -12.68
N ILE A 107 16.69 -10.87 -13.51
CA ILE A 107 18.08 -11.09 -13.08
C ILE A 107 18.65 -9.94 -12.22
N TYR A 108 18.23 -8.69 -12.45
CA TYR A 108 18.72 -7.52 -11.70
C TYR A 108 18.11 -7.39 -10.29
N SER A 109 17.10 -8.19 -9.96
CA SER A 109 16.46 -8.21 -8.65
C SER A 109 16.36 -9.63 -8.09
N PHE A 110 17.14 -10.56 -8.64
CA PHE A 110 17.10 -11.97 -8.28
C PHE A 110 17.87 -12.20 -6.98
N PHE A 111 17.20 -12.74 -5.96
CA PHE A 111 17.85 -13.16 -4.73
C PHE A 111 18.53 -14.52 -4.94
N PHE A 112 19.86 -14.54 -4.86
CA PHE A 112 20.63 -15.79 -4.91
C PHE A 112 20.61 -16.49 -3.55
N PHE A 113 19.97 -17.66 -3.48
CA PHE A 113 20.22 -18.60 -2.39
C PHE A 113 21.49 -19.39 -2.70
N LYS A 114 22.60 -19.04 -2.04
CA LYS A 114 23.74 -19.97 -1.91
C LYS A 114 23.34 -21.07 -0.95
N LYS A 115 22.95 -22.24 -1.47
CA LYS A 115 22.77 -23.44 -0.66
C LYS A 115 24.16 -23.87 -0.19
N LYS A 116 24.54 -23.51 1.04
CA LYS A 116 25.74 -24.02 1.69
C LYS A 116 25.53 -25.51 1.94
N LEU A 117 26.20 -26.34 1.15
CA LEU A 117 26.23 -27.79 1.36
C LEU A 117 26.96 -28.04 2.68
N LEU A 118 26.24 -28.27 3.77
CA LEU A 118 26.82 -28.93 4.93
C LEU A 118 26.98 -30.40 4.56
N SER A 119 28.18 -30.75 4.10
CA SER A 119 28.64 -32.13 4.06
C SER A 119 28.89 -32.54 5.51
N ALA A 120 27.92 -33.22 6.13
CA ALA A 120 28.17 -33.99 7.33
C ALA A 120 28.69 -35.36 6.89
N VAL A 121 29.99 -35.56 7.03
CA VAL A 121 30.62 -36.88 7.19
C VAL A 121 30.90 -37.03 8.68
#